data_AF-A0A851NM30-F1
#
_entry.id   AF-A0A851NM30-F1
#
_cell.length_a   1.000
_cell.length_b   1.000
_cell.length_c   1.000
_cell.angle_alpha   90.00
_cell.angle_beta   90.00
_cell.angle_gamma   90.00
#
_symmetry.space_group_name_H-M   'P 1'
#
loop_
_entity.id
_entity.type
_entity.pdbx_description
1 polymer ?
#
loop_
_entity_poly.entity_id
_entity_poly.type
_entity_poly.pdbx_seq_one_letter_code
_entity_poly.pdbx_strand_id
1 'polypeptide(L)'
;LHVGKTMKEDLTVVANYIKQLYPPEFDVFSTYAKHYHHHFASQVKKAAESPLEDKDVYLLLSWVHNIYPKDMRKDRVLAEELEKVQLGSLLPSNLSKELENKYLESEEDAIKNLLSKCLEKEIQRWKEDKEPEKLNGHFQSELLAIIVIQSMYGSQKRAGDIRAALGEELSHRVSAELVAFLRSYKDAFEEFKEKSKKHRHYKPILIANINCCCNFRDYTEKNMAEKDTNKERIFSILRDIETSSEDVLLQQLFAQLKPIYKKFTENKWESSNEIMNEIIKTTSKHISELRTLKDPFYHAIVEKIHIRLVKDYIVRLLKKKVSLKSPAQQQNLAQSISKNAADLEAFCTSNGSQATWLNAALPKLAEIIRLQDIGAIKIEVATLATTYPDIRKKHLEDFLHIKANLSRGELKSILGYLADSTAPTPPSTPLFSSINVS
;
A
#
# COMPACT_ATOMS: atom_id res chain seq x y z
N LEU A 1 -36.36 3.49 27.40
CA LEU A 1 -35.65 4.51 28.20
C LEU A 1 -36.23 4.66 29.61
N HIS A 2 -37.49 5.10 29.78
CA HIS A 2 -38.09 5.28 31.12
C HIS A 2 -38.16 3.97 31.93
N VAL A 3 -38.67 2.89 31.33
CA VAL A 3 -38.85 1.57 32.00
C VAL A 3 -37.56 1.02 32.62
N GLY A 4 -36.43 1.10 31.91
CA GLY A 4 -35.14 0.62 32.42
C GLY A 4 -34.62 1.45 33.59
N LYS A 5 -34.81 2.77 33.57
CA LYS A 5 -34.41 3.67 34.67
C LYS A 5 -35.24 3.38 35.92
N THR A 6 -36.56 3.30 35.78
CA THR A 6 -37.48 2.99 36.87
C THR A 6 -37.18 1.63 37.49
N MET A 7 -36.99 0.59 36.66
CA MET A 7 -36.59 -0.73 37.15
C MET A 7 -35.31 -0.69 37.99
N LYS A 8 -34.29 0.07 37.57
CA LYS A 8 -33.06 0.22 38.34
C LYS A 8 -33.31 0.86 39.70
N GLU A 9 -33.99 1.99 39.71
CA GLU A 9 -34.27 2.76 40.93
C GLU A 9 -35.06 1.92 41.93
N ASP A 10 -36.11 1.24 41.46
CA ASP A 10 -36.97 0.42 42.29
C ASP A 10 -36.22 -0.81 42.83
N LEU A 11 -35.46 -1.52 41.99
CA LEU A 11 -34.70 -2.69 42.44
C LEU A 11 -33.54 -2.31 43.39
N THR A 12 -32.93 -1.14 43.23
CA THR A 12 -31.96 -0.62 44.19
C THR A 12 -32.61 -0.38 45.55
N VAL A 13 -33.84 0.16 45.59
CA VAL A 13 -34.59 0.32 46.85
C VAL A 13 -34.94 -1.04 47.46
N VAL A 14 -35.38 -1.99 46.62
CA VAL A 14 -35.72 -3.35 47.08
C VAL A 14 -34.50 -4.04 47.69
N ALA A 15 -33.35 -3.96 47.03
CA ALA A 15 -32.11 -4.59 47.48
C ALA A 15 -31.61 -4.01 48.81
N ASN A 16 -31.65 -2.68 48.98
CA ASN A 16 -31.08 -2.00 50.13
C ASN A 16 -32.00 -1.95 51.35
N TYR A 17 -33.31 -1.83 51.15
CA TYR A 17 -34.24 -1.49 52.23
C TYR A 17 -35.38 -2.48 52.42
N ILE A 18 -35.93 -3.04 51.34
CA ILE A 18 -37.16 -3.85 51.43
C ILE A 18 -36.84 -5.30 51.73
N LYS A 19 -35.76 -5.85 51.16
CA LYS A 19 -35.37 -7.27 51.32
C LYS A 19 -35.26 -7.69 52.79
N GLN A 20 -34.72 -6.82 53.65
CA GLN A 20 -34.53 -7.09 55.08
C GLN A 20 -35.81 -7.05 55.92
N LEU A 21 -36.92 -6.54 55.37
CA LEU A 21 -38.21 -6.42 56.07
C LEU A 21 -39.06 -7.70 55.97
N TYR A 22 -38.65 -8.66 55.13
CA TYR A 22 -39.40 -9.88 54.84
C TYR A 22 -38.58 -11.13 55.18
N PRO A 23 -39.22 -12.24 55.59
CA PRO A 23 -38.54 -13.52 55.77
C PRO A 23 -37.86 -14.00 54.46
N PRO A 24 -36.71 -14.71 54.54
CA PRO A 24 -35.97 -15.18 53.35
C PRO A 24 -36.79 -16.06 52.40
N GLU A 25 -37.81 -16.75 52.91
CA GLU A 25 -38.71 -17.65 52.19
C GLU A 25 -39.46 -16.97 51.04
N PHE A 26 -39.72 -15.66 51.15
CA PHE A 26 -40.46 -14.90 50.15
C PHE A 26 -39.62 -14.50 48.92
N ASP A 27 -38.29 -14.62 48.98
CA ASP A 27 -37.35 -14.25 47.93
C ASP A 27 -37.75 -12.93 47.21
N VAL A 28 -37.98 -11.90 48.02
CA VAL A 28 -38.64 -10.65 47.58
C VAL A 28 -37.90 -10.00 46.43
N PHE A 29 -36.57 -9.93 46.50
CA PHE A 29 -35.76 -9.32 45.43
C PHE A 29 -35.94 -10.05 44.09
N SER A 30 -35.84 -11.38 44.09
CA SER A 30 -36.05 -12.23 42.91
C SER A 30 -37.44 -12.08 42.33
N THR A 31 -38.46 -12.02 43.19
CA THR A 31 -39.85 -11.80 42.78
C THR A 31 -40.01 -10.47 42.05
N TYR A 32 -39.55 -9.36 42.64
CA TYR A 32 -39.59 -8.04 41.99
C TYR A 32 -38.79 -8.04 40.68
N ALA A 33 -37.54 -8.51 40.72
CA ALA A 33 -36.66 -8.54 39.55
C ALA A 33 -37.28 -9.30 38.38
N LYS A 34 -37.88 -10.48 38.62
CA LYS A 34 -38.56 -11.28 37.58
C LYS A 34 -39.79 -10.57 37.00
N HIS A 35 -40.60 -9.91 37.81
CA HIS A 35 -41.80 -9.20 37.32
C HIS A 35 -41.42 -7.99 36.45
N TYR A 36 -40.48 -7.15 36.92
CA TYR A 36 -39.98 -6.03 36.12
C TYR A 36 -39.34 -6.52 34.83
N HIS A 37 -38.50 -7.56 34.90
CA HIS A 37 -37.86 -8.14 33.73
C HIS A 37 -38.88 -8.69 32.73
N HIS A 38 -39.89 -9.43 33.17
CA HIS A 38 -40.92 -9.98 32.29
C HIS A 38 -41.74 -8.87 31.62
N HIS A 39 -42.13 -7.83 32.37
CA HIS A 39 -42.84 -6.68 31.80
C HIS A 39 -41.97 -6.00 30.75
N PHE A 40 -40.70 -5.74 31.05
CA PHE A 40 -39.81 -5.07 30.12
C PHE A 40 -39.55 -5.93 28.87
N ALA A 41 -39.28 -7.24 29.04
CA ALA A 41 -39.11 -8.17 27.94
C ALA A 41 -40.36 -8.26 27.04
N SER A 42 -41.57 -8.22 27.62
CA SER A 42 -42.81 -8.19 26.83
C SER A 42 -42.92 -6.92 25.98
N GLN A 43 -42.58 -5.76 26.51
CA GLN A 43 -42.59 -4.50 25.75
C GLN A 43 -41.53 -4.48 24.65
N VAL A 44 -40.31 -4.94 24.97
CA VAL A 44 -39.21 -5.05 24.01
C VAL A 44 -39.56 -6.02 22.88
N LYS A 45 -40.18 -7.16 23.20
CA LYS A 45 -40.67 -8.13 22.20
C LYS A 45 -41.73 -7.51 21.27
N LYS A 46 -42.72 -6.81 21.82
CA LYS A 46 -43.75 -6.12 21.02
C LYS A 46 -43.15 -5.08 20.07
N ALA A 47 -42.15 -4.33 20.55
CA ALA A 47 -41.43 -3.37 19.72
C ALA A 47 -40.64 -4.07 18.60
N ALA A 48 -39.97 -5.18 18.90
CA ALA A 48 -39.21 -5.97 17.93
C ALA A 48 -40.08 -6.64 16.85
N GLU A 49 -41.32 -7.00 17.17
CA GLU A 49 -42.28 -7.60 16.22
C GLU A 49 -42.96 -6.55 15.31
N SER A 50 -42.77 -5.26 15.60
CA SER A 50 -43.31 -4.16 14.78
C SER A 50 -42.33 -3.78 13.66
N PRO A 51 -42.79 -3.13 12.57
CA PRO A 51 -41.88 -2.58 11.57
C PRO A 51 -40.98 -1.51 12.19
N LEU A 52 -39.68 -1.81 12.32
CA LEU A 52 -38.67 -0.90 12.86
C LEU A 52 -37.84 -0.28 11.73
N GLU A 53 -37.58 1.02 11.83
CA GLU A 53 -36.55 1.70 11.03
C GLU A 53 -35.15 1.30 11.51
N ASP A 54 -34.13 1.47 10.67
CA ASP A 54 -32.75 1.05 10.95
C ASP A 54 -32.19 1.65 12.24
N LYS A 55 -32.51 2.93 12.51
CA LYS A 55 -32.10 3.61 13.74
C LYS A 55 -32.75 2.99 14.98
N ASP A 56 -34.00 2.54 14.86
CA ASP A 56 -34.74 1.92 15.95
C ASP A 56 -34.22 0.50 16.22
N VAL A 57 -33.81 -0.23 15.17
CA VAL A 57 -33.13 -1.53 15.30
C VAL A 57 -31.82 -1.36 16.08
N TYR A 58 -30.97 -0.40 15.70
CA TYR A 58 -29.72 -0.10 16.42
C TYR A 58 -29.98 0.24 17.89
N LEU A 59 -30.96 1.11 18.16
CA LEU A 59 -31.29 1.54 19.52
C LEU A 59 -31.79 0.36 20.36
N LEU A 60 -32.67 -0.47 19.80
CA LEU A 60 -33.22 -1.64 20.49
C LEU A 60 -32.14 -2.66 20.82
N LEU A 61 -31.29 -3.01 19.85
CA LEU A 61 -30.16 -3.92 20.06
C LEU A 61 -29.15 -3.38 21.07
N SER A 62 -28.83 -2.08 21.00
CA SER A 62 -27.97 -1.41 21.98
C SER A 62 -28.54 -1.49 23.38
N TRP A 63 -29.86 -1.31 23.52
CA TRP A 63 -30.54 -1.45 24.81
C TRP A 63 -30.44 -2.86 25.37
N VAL A 64 -30.72 -3.86 24.54
CA VAL A 64 -30.78 -5.27 24.95
C VAL A 64 -29.40 -5.83 25.29
N HIS A 65 -28.39 -5.56 24.46
CA HIS A 65 -27.08 -6.20 24.56
C HIS A 65 -26.04 -5.39 25.33
N ASN A 66 -26.19 -4.07 25.41
CA ASN A 66 -25.16 -3.19 25.97
C ASN A 66 -25.68 -2.37 27.16
N ILE A 67 -26.66 -1.50 26.93
CA ILE A 67 -27.08 -0.48 27.91
C ILE A 67 -27.73 -1.13 29.13
N TYR A 68 -28.77 -1.95 28.95
CA TYR A 68 -29.48 -2.55 30.08
C TYR A 68 -28.57 -3.44 30.94
N PRO A 69 -27.82 -4.42 30.39
CA PRO A 69 -26.99 -5.29 31.22
C PRO A 69 -25.85 -4.54 31.93
N LYS A 70 -25.27 -3.49 31.32
CA LYS A 70 -24.19 -2.71 31.97
C LYS A 70 -24.73 -1.71 32.99
N ASP A 71 -25.82 -1.02 32.69
CA ASP A 71 -26.37 0.00 33.57
C ASP A 71 -26.94 -0.57 34.88
N MET A 72 -27.52 -1.77 34.83
CA MET A 72 -27.98 -2.50 36.02
C MET A 72 -26.81 -2.93 36.93
N ARG A 73 -25.62 -3.16 36.36
CA ARG A 73 -24.43 -3.62 37.11
C ARG A 73 -23.57 -2.47 37.65
N LYS A 74 -23.94 -1.22 37.42
CA LYS A 74 -23.22 -0.04 37.96
C LYS A 74 -23.30 0.06 39.48
N ASP A 75 -24.40 -0.43 40.08
CA ASP A 75 -24.57 -0.50 41.53
C ASP A 75 -24.14 -1.89 42.00
N ARG A 76 -23.19 -1.95 42.94
CA ARG A 76 -22.60 -3.22 43.41
C ARG A 76 -23.62 -4.10 44.14
N VAL A 77 -24.47 -3.51 44.98
CA VAL A 77 -25.45 -4.26 45.76
C VAL A 77 -26.52 -4.84 44.82
N LEU A 78 -26.96 -4.03 43.87
CA LEU A 78 -27.89 -4.47 42.84
C LEU A 78 -27.28 -5.58 41.96
N ALA A 79 -26.01 -5.46 41.58
CA ALA A 79 -25.32 -6.44 40.74
C ALA A 79 -25.21 -7.82 41.43
N GLU A 80 -24.79 -7.85 42.69
CA GLU A 80 -24.65 -9.09 43.48
C GLU A 80 -25.99 -9.82 43.65
N GLU A 81 -27.09 -9.07 43.81
CA GLU A 81 -28.42 -9.65 43.91
C GLU A 81 -28.96 -10.13 42.56
N LEU A 82 -28.75 -9.37 41.47
CA LEU A 82 -29.16 -9.77 40.12
C LEU A 82 -28.43 -11.03 39.62
N GLU A 83 -27.18 -11.24 40.04
CA GLU A 83 -26.40 -12.43 39.68
C GLU A 83 -27.02 -13.71 40.26
N LYS A 84 -27.63 -13.63 41.46
CA LYS A 84 -28.35 -14.75 42.09
C LYS A 84 -29.65 -15.10 41.35
N VAL A 85 -30.31 -14.10 40.76
CA VAL A 85 -31.61 -14.27 40.08
C VAL A 85 -31.45 -14.84 38.67
N GLN A 86 -30.29 -14.63 38.02
CA GLN A 86 -29.99 -15.07 36.65
C GLN A 86 -31.07 -14.66 35.64
N LEU A 87 -31.37 -13.36 35.58
CA LEU A 87 -32.29 -12.83 34.57
C LEU A 87 -31.78 -13.15 33.15
N GLY A 88 -32.66 -13.67 32.30
CA GLY A 88 -32.36 -13.98 30.91
C GLY A 88 -32.21 -12.73 30.04
N SER A 89 -32.15 -12.95 28.72
CA SER A 89 -32.19 -11.87 27.73
C SER A 89 -33.57 -11.21 27.67
N LEU A 90 -33.61 -9.90 27.45
CA LEU A 90 -34.85 -9.15 27.18
C LEU A 90 -35.51 -9.57 25.86
N LEU A 91 -34.74 -10.10 24.91
CA LEU A 91 -35.24 -10.60 23.63
C LEU A 91 -35.03 -12.12 23.50
N PRO A 92 -36.00 -12.84 22.92
CA PRO A 92 -35.81 -14.22 22.47
C PRO A 92 -34.63 -14.32 21.48
N SER A 93 -33.87 -15.42 21.55
CA SER A 93 -32.65 -15.59 20.75
C SER A 93 -32.89 -15.53 19.23
N ASN A 94 -34.02 -16.07 18.76
CA ASN A 94 -34.39 -16.03 17.35
C ASN A 94 -34.63 -14.59 16.87
N LEU A 95 -35.39 -13.80 17.63
CA LEU A 95 -35.73 -12.43 17.28
C LEU A 95 -34.52 -11.49 17.42
N SER A 96 -33.64 -11.74 18.39
CA SER A 96 -32.36 -11.05 18.53
C SER A 96 -31.47 -11.26 17.30
N LYS A 97 -31.35 -12.51 16.82
CA LYS A 97 -30.54 -12.84 15.63
C LYS A 97 -31.13 -12.22 14.36
N GLU A 98 -32.44 -12.20 14.22
CA GLU A 98 -33.12 -11.56 13.09
C GLU A 98 -32.85 -10.05 13.05
N LEU A 99 -32.96 -9.37 14.20
CA LEU A 99 -32.63 -7.95 14.30
C LEU A 99 -31.14 -7.68 14.09
N GLU A 100 -30.25 -8.53 14.60
CA GLU A 100 -28.79 -8.46 14.35
C GLU A 100 -28.48 -8.56 12.85
N ASN A 101 -29.08 -9.53 12.14
CA ASN A 101 -28.90 -9.68 10.70
C ASN A 101 -29.44 -8.47 9.92
N LYS A 102 -30.65 -8.01 10.26
CA LYS A 102 -31.23 -6.80 9.64
C LYS A 102 -30.35 -5.57 9.84
N TYR A 103 -29.77 -5.42 11.03
CA TYR A 103 -28.82 -4.34 11.32
C TYR A 103 -27.54 -4.45 10.47
N LEU A 104 -26.97 -5.66 10.37
CA LEU A 104 -25.78 -5.90 9.55
C LEU A 104 -26.03 -5.57 8.08
N GLU A 105 -27.14 -6.04 7.51
CA GLU A 105 -27.53 -5.79 6.12
C GLU A 105 -27.73 -4.29 5.85
N SER A 106 -28.45 -3.59 6.74
CA SER A 106 -28.67 -2.15 6.63
C SER A 106 -27.36 -1.35 6.68
N GLU A 107 -26.46 -1.66 7.62
CA GLU A 107 -25.16 -0.96 7.73
C GLU A 107 -24.26 -1.28 6.52
N GLU A 108 -24.25 -2.53 6.04
CA GLU A 108 -23.52 -2.94 4.85
C GLU A 108 -23.99 -2.16 3.60
N ASP A 109 -25.31 -2.09 3.38
CA ASP A 109 -25.91 -1.31 2.29
C ASP A 109 -25.64 0.20 2.43
N ALA A 110 -25.72 0.73 3.65
CA ALA A 110 -25.42 2.14 3.91
C ALA A 110 -23.97 2.48 3.55
N ILE A 111 -23.02 1.63 3.91
CA ILE A 111 -21.60 1.79 3.59
C ILE A 111 -21.39 1.67 2.09
N LYS A 112 -21.92 0.63 1.44
CA LYS A 112 -21.82 0.45 0.00
C LYS A 112 -22.31 1.66 -0.80
N ASN A 113 -23.47 2.20 -0.41
CA ASN A 113 -24.02 3.41 -1.01
C ASN A 113 -23.15 4.64 -0.78
N LEU A 114 -22.56 4.78 0.41
CA LEU A 114 -21.63 5.87 0.72
C LEU A 114 -20.35 5.76 -0.11
N LEU A 115 -19.74 4.58 -0.19
CA LEU A 115 -18.53 4.32 -0.97
C LEU A 115 -18.74 4.66 -2.45
N SER A 116 -19.89 4.27 -3.00
CA SER A 116 -20.27 4.59 -4.39
C SER A 116 -20.37 6.09 -4.62
N LYS A 117 -21.07 6.83 -3.74
CA LYS A 117 -21.19 8.29 -3.81
C LYS A 117 -19.83 9.00 -3.64
N CYS A 118 -18.97 8.47 -2.78
CA CYS A 118 -17.61 8.98 -2.60
C CYS A 118 -16.78 8.84 -3.88
N LEU A 119 -16.85 7.68 -4.53
CA LEU A 119 -16.17 7.43 -5.80
C LEU A 119 -16.68 8.36 -6.92
N GLU A 120 -18.00 8.49 -7.06
CA GLU A 120 -18.61 9.39 -8.06
C GLU A 120 -18.15 10.84 -7.91
N LYS A 121 -18.10 11.34 -6.68
CA LYS A 121 -17.60 12.69 -6.38
C LYS A 121 -16.12 12.84 -6.73
N GLU A 122 -15.31 11.83 -6.46
CA GLU A 122 -13.90 11.86 -6.79
C GLU A 122 -13.67 11.85 -8.31
N ILE A 123 -14.40 11.00 -9.04
CA ILE A 123 -14.36 10.98 -10.52
C ILE A 123 -14.75 12.34 -11.08
N GLN A 124 -15.76 13.00 -10.51
CA GLN A 124 -16.15 14.34 -10.94
C GLN A 124 -15.05 15.37 -10.68
N ARG A 125 -14.37 15.30 -9.53
CA ARG A 125 -13.24 16.20 -9.20
C ARG A 125 -12.09 16.07 -10.19
N TRP A 126 -11.74 14.84 -10.61
CA TRP A 126 -10.69 14.64 -11.62
C TRP A 126 -11.02 15.33 -12.96
N LYS A 127 -12.31 15.39 -13.32
CA LYS A 127 -12.79 16.06 -14.55
C LYS A 127 -12.72 17.57 -14.47
N GLU A 128 -12.70 18.17 -13.28
CA GLU A 128 -12.63 19.63 -13.09
C GLU A 128 -11.23 20.22 -13.40
N ASP A 129 -10.20 19.38 -13.54
CA ASP A 129 -8.81 19.79 -13.82
C ASP A 129 -8.31 20.88 -12.87
N LYS A 130 -8.62 20.75 -11.58
CA LYS A 130 -8.09 21.60 -10.51
C LYS A 130 -6.84 20.98 -9.90
N GLU A 131 -5.93 21.83 -9.42
CA GLU A 131 -4.77 21.35 -8.67
C GLU A 131 -5.25 20.71 -7.34
N PRO A 132 -4.84 19.48 -7.02
CA PRO A 132 -5.13 18.88 -5.72
C PRO A 132 -4.54 19.69 -4.57
N GLU A 133 -5.19 19.65 -3.41
CA GLU A 133 -4.67 20.30 -2.21
C GLU A 133 -3.34 19.70 -1.75
N LYS A 134 -2.52 20.54 -1.11
CA LYS A 134 -1.26 20.13 -0.50
C LYS A 134 -1.40 20.15 1.02
N LEU A 135 -1.19 19.00 1.65
CA LEU A 135 -1.05 18.92 3.11
C LEU A 135 0.38 18.50 3.43
N ASN A 136 1.07 19.31 4.24
CA ASN A 136 2.48 19.14 4.58
C ASN A 136 3.38 19.02 3.33
N GLY A 137 3.08 19.78 2.27
CA GLY A 137 3.85 19.77 1.03
C GLY A 137 3.53 18.62 0.05
N HIS A 138 2.62 17.70 0.41
CA HIS A 138 2.24 16.56 -0.43
C HIS A 138 0.84 16.71 -1.00
N PHE A 139 0.67 16.39 -2.29
CA PHE A 139 -0.66 16.38 -2.90
C PHE A 139 -1.57 15.33 -2.25
N GLN A 140 -2.84 15.66 -2.04
CA GLN A 140 -3.82 14.73 -1.48
C GLN A 140 -5.13 14.79 -2.26
N SER A 141 -5.78 13.63 -2.39
CA SER A 141 -7.22 13.58 -2.65
C SER A 141 -7.88 13.98 -1.33
N GLU A 142 -8.51 15.16 -1.30
CA GLU A 142 -8.84 15.90 -0.07
C GLU A 142 -9.55 15.05 0.99
N LEU A 143 -10.39 14.08 0.58
CA LEU A 143 -11.32 13.45 1.51
C LEU A 143 -11.67 11.99 1.21
N LEU A 144 -11.24 11.40 0.08
CA LEU A 144 -11.71 10.06 -0.30
C LEU A 144 -11.34 9.01 0.75
N ALA A 145 -10.04 8.84 1.01
CA ALA A 145 -9.60 7.86 2.00
C ALA A 145 -10.11 8.19 3.40
N ILE A 146 -10.14 9.47 3.79
CA ILE A 146 -10.60 9.89 5.12
C ILE A 146 -12.06 9.50 5.32
N ILE A 147 -12.96 9.85 4.40
CA ILE A 147 -14.39 9.55 4.51
C ILE A 147 -14.61 8.04 4.50
N VAL A 148 -13.97 7.30 3.58
CA VAL A 148 -14.10 5.85 3.48
C VAL A 148 -13.66 5.17 4.78
N ILE A 149 -12.46 5.47 5.26
CA ILE A 149 -11.88 4.87 6.46
C ILE A 149 -12.70 5.22 7.71
N GLN A 150 -13.07 6.48 7.89
CA GLN A 150 -13.89 6.91 9.04
C GLN A 150 -15.27 6.23 9.06
N SER A 151 -15.86 6.03 7.89
CA SER A 151 -17.17 5.38 7.78
C SER A 151 -17.11 3.89 8.13
N MET A 152 -16.09 3.20 7.63
CA MET A 152 -15.83 1.80 7.99
C MET A 152 -15.56 1.66 9.49
N TYR A 153 -14.62 2.42 10.03
CA TYR A 153 -14.29 2.39 11.45
C TYR A 153 -15.49 2.75 12.34
N GLY A 154 -16.26 3.77 11.96
CA GLY A 154 -17.44 4.21 12.69
C GLY A 154 -18.53 3.13 12.74
N SER A 155 -18.79 2.44 11.63
CA SER A 155 -19.77 1.34 11.57
C SER A 155 -19.35 0.14 12.41
N GLN A 156 -18.08 -0.29 12.29
CA GLN A 156 -17.50 -1.38 13.08
C GLN A 156 -17.58 -1.08 14.58
N LYS A 157 -17.25 0.15 14.98
CA LYS A 157 -17.35 0.57 16.38
C LYS A 157 -18.79 0.54 16.90
N ARG A 158 -19.76 1.07 16.15
CA ARG A 158 -21.19 1.03 16.52
C ARG A 158 -21.69 -0.41 16.70
N ALA A 159 -21.32 -1.31 15.78
CA ALA A 159 -21.68 -2.72 15.88
C ALA A 159 -21.00 -3.40 17.09
N GLY A 160 -19.73 -3.09 17.34
CA GLY A 160 -19.00 -3.59 18.50
C GLY A 160 -19.56 -3.09 19.83
N ASP A 161 -20.06 -1.85 19.86
CA ASP A 161 -20.76 -1.27 21.03
C ASP A 161 -22.06 -2.02 21.33
N ILE A 162 -22.74 -2.62 20.33
CA ILE A 162 -23.86 -3.56 20.57
C ILE A 162 -23.32 -4.88 21.12
N ARG A 163 -22.45 -5.56 20.36
CA ARG A 163 -21.80 -6.82 20.74
C ARG A 163 -20.50 -7.01 19.96
N ALA A 164 -19.45 -7.45 20.63
CA ALA A 164 -18.15 -7.69 20.01
C ALA A 164 -18.23 -8.57 18.74
N ALA A 165 -18.94 -9.70 18.81
CA ALA A 165 -19.13 -10.60 17.67
C ALA A 165 -19.87 -9.94 16.48
N LEU A 166 -20.77 -8.99 16.74
CA LEU A 166 -21.47 -8.24 15.68
C LEU A 166 -20.52 -7.27 14.99
N GLY A 167 -19.62 -6.64 15.76
CA GLY A 167 -18.53 -5.81 15.23
C GLY A 167 -17.55 -6.62 14.37
N GLU A 168 -17.20 -7.84 14.79
CA GLU A 168 -16.35 -8.75 14.01
C GLU A 168 -17.01 -9.18 12.70
N GLU A 169 -18.29 -9.55 12.73
CA GLU A 169 -19.02 -9.94 11.52
C GLU A 169 -19.17 -8.76 10.55
N LEU A 170 -19.55 -7.58 11.05
CA LEU A 170 -19.63 -6.38 10.23
C LEU A 170 -18.26 -6.02 9.64
N SER A 171 -17.18 -6.16 10.42
CA SER A 171 -15.81 -5.92 9.95
C SER A 171 -15.47 -6.75 8.72
N HIS A 172 -15.85 -8.04 8.71
CA HIS A 172 -15.62 -8.90 7.56
C HIS A 172 -16.43 -8.46 6.32
N ARG A 173 -17.71 -8.12 6.49
CA ARG A 173 -18.59 -7.63 5.42
C ARG A 173 -18.07 -6.33 4.81
N VAL A 174 -17.75 -5.33 5.62
CA VAL A 174 -17.27 -4.03 5.14
C VAL A 174 -15.88 -4.13 4.49
N SER A 175 -15.06 -5.11 4.89
CA SER A 175 -13.77 -5.37 4.24
C SER A 175 -13.96 -5.90 2.80
N ALA A 176 -15.00 -6.71 2.55
CA ALA A 176 -15.36 -7.12 1.20
C ALA A 176 -15.85 -5.94 0.35
N GLU A 177 -16.64 -5.04 0.93
CA GLU A 177 -17.09 -3.81 0.26
C GLU A 177 -15.93 -2.86 -0.06
N LEU A 178 -14.91 -2.76 0.82
CA LEU A 178 -13.69 -2.00 0.52
C LEU A 178 -12.93 -2.58 -0.68
N VAL A 179 -12.85 -3.91 -0.80
CA VAL A 179 -12.25 -4.56 -1.99
C VAL A 179 -13.02 -4.17 -3.26
N ALA A 180 -14.35 -4.22 -3.23
CA ALA A 180 -15.18 -3.86 -4.37
C ALA A 180 -15.03 -2.37 -4.76
N PHE A 181 -15.00 -1.49 -3.76
CA PHE A 181 -14.75 -0.07 -3.95
C PHE A 181 -13.37 0.19 -4.58
N LEU A 182 -12.30 -0.42 -4.05
CA LEU A 182 -10.94 -0.20 -4.56
C LEU A 182 -10.77 -0.70 -6.00
N ARG A 183 -11.44 -1.78 -6.39
CA ARG A 183 -11.49 -2.23 -7.79
C ARG A 183 -12.15 -1.19 -8.69
N SER A 184 -13.33 -0.72 -8.29
CA SER A 184 -14.07 0.30 -9.04
C SER A 184 -13.29 1.62 -9.13
N TYR A 185 -12.60 1.99 -8.06
CA TYR A 185 -11.71 3.13 -8.00
C TYR A 185 -10.52 2.98 -8.95
N LYS A 186 -9.85 1.83 -8.96
CA LYS A 186 -8.79 1.51 -9.92
C LYS A 186 -9.29 1.65 -11.34
N ASP A 187 -10.41 1.01 -11.69
CA ASP A 187 -10.94 1.01 -13.06
C ASP A 187 -11.29 2.43 -13.54
N ALA A 188 -11.96 3.22 -12.69
CA ALA A 188 -12.26 4.61 -12.99
C ALA A 188 -10.99 5.47 -13.15
N PHE A 189 -9.97 5.18 -12.36
CA PHE A 189 -8.70 5.90 -12.42
C PHE A 189 -7.88 5.53 -13.66
N GLU A 190 -7.90 4.27 -14.10
CA GLU A 190 -7.35 3.85 -15.40
C GLU A 190 -8.04 4.58 -16.56
N GLU A 191 -9.37 4.69 -16.51
CA GLU A 191 -10.13 5.44 -17.51
C GLU A 191 -9.71 6.93 -17.54
N PHE A 192 -9.54 7.55 -16.36
CA PHE A 192 -9.04 8.92 -16.25
C PHE A 192 -7.64 9.06 -16.87
N LYS A 193 -6.71 8.14 -16.55
CA LYS A 193 -5.34 8.15 -17.10
C LYS A 193 -5.34 8.11 -18.62
N GLU A 194 -6.24 7.35 -19.23
CA GLU A 194 -6.33 7.27 -20.69
C GLU A 194 -6.97 8.52 -21.32
N LYS A 195 -8.05 9.05 -20.73
CA LYS A 195 -8.83 10.15 -21.34
C LYS A 195 -8.29 11.55 -21.04
N SER A 196 -7.59 11.73 -19.93
CA SER A 196 -7.26 13.06 -19.39
C SER A 196 -5.78 13.45 -19.51
N LYS A 197 -4.99 12.80 -20.39
CA LYS A 197 -3.55 13.07 -20.61
C LYS A 197 -3.21 14.54 -20.94
N LYS A 198 -4.19 15.32 -21.39
CA LYS A 198 -4.05 16.76 -21.75
C LYS A 198 -4.42 17.72 -20.61
N HIS A 199 -4.88 17.22 -19.47
CA HIS A 199 -5.22 18.04 -18.31
C HIS A 199 -3.99 18.80 -17.80
N ARG A 200 -4.19 20.06 -17.39
CA ARG A 200 -3.12 20.91 -16.85
C ARG A 200 -2.56 20.31 -15.57
N HIS A 201 -3.42 19.75 -14.72
CA HIS A 201 -3.05 19.18 -13.43
C HIS A 201 -3.00 17.65 -13.47
N TYR A 202 -2.80 17.05 -14.65
CA TYR A 202 -2.72 15.60 -14.83
C TYR A 202 -1.73 14.94 -13.86
N LYS A 203 -0.46 15.38 -13.85
CA LYS A 203 0.57 14.84 -12.94
C LYS A 203 0.24 15.03 -11.44
N PRO A 204 -0.14 16.24 -10.98
CA PRO A 204 -0.63 16.42 -9.60
C PRO A 204 -1.74 15.45 -9.21
N ILE A 205 -2.73 15.22 -10.08
CA ILE A 205 -3.82 14.28 -9.83
C ILE A 205 -3.28 12.84 -9.70
N LEU A 206 -2.33 12.43 -10.55
CA LEU A 206 -1.69 11.10 -10.41
C LEU A 206 -1.00 10.96 -9.05
N ILE A 207 -0.22 11.96 -8.64
CA ILE A 207 0.50 11.96 -7.36
C ILE A 207 -0.48 11.93 -6.17
N ALA A 208 -1.57 12.71 -6.22
CA ALA A 208 -2.58 12.72 -5.18
C ALA A 208 -3.23 11.33 -4.96
N ASN A 209 -3.50 10.61 -6.05
CA ASN A 209 -4.08 9.27 -6.01
C ASN A 209 -3.07 8.20 -5.53
N ILE A 210 -1.79 8.30 -5.91
CA ILE A 210 -0.73 7.47 -5.32
C ILE A 210 -0.65 7.72 -3.81
N ASN A 211 -0.58 8.98 -3.38
CA ASN A 211 -0.52 9.34 -1.96
C ASN A 211 -1.75 8.87 -1.15
N CYS A 212 -2.90 8.73 -1.81
CA CYS A 212 -4.12 8.19 -1.21
C CYS A 212 -3.96 6.72 -0.79
N CYS A 213 -3.15 5.94 -1.52
CA CYS A 213 -2.91 4.53 -1.26
C CYS A 213 -2.28 4.28 0.13
N CYS A 214 -1.44 5.19 0.64
CA CYS A 214 -0.89 5.10 1.99
C CYS A 214 -1.99 4.99 3.06
N ASN A 215 -3.05 5.79 2.96
CA ASN A 215 -4.10 5.79 3.97
C ASN A 215 -4.84 4.45 4.01
N PHE A 216 -5.13 3.87 2.84
CA PHE A 216 -5.76 2.55 2.75
C PHE A 216 -4.84 1.43 3.25
N ARG A 217 -3.53 1.52 2.96
CA ARG A 217 -2.52 0.59 3.45
C ARG A 217 -2.46 0.60 4.98
N ASP A 218 -2.30 1.78 5.58
CA ASP A 218 -2.25 1.97 7.03
C ASP A 218 -3.51 1.43 7.72
N TYR A 219 -4.69 1.73 7.15
CA TYR A 219 -5.95 1.22 7.68
C TYR A 219 -6.00 -0.31 7.63
N THR A 220 -5.65 -0.89 6.49
CA THR A 220 -5.67 -2.33 6.24
C THR A 220 -4.69 -3.08 7.14
N GLU A 221 -3.47 -2.54 7.32
CA GLU A 221 -2.46 -3.13 8.22
C GLU A 221 -2.91 -3.12 9.68
N LYS A 222 -3.51 -2.03 10.14
CA LYS A 222 -3.90 -1.86 11.56
C LYS A 222 -5.20 -2.58 11.93
N ASN A 223 -6.13 -2.73 10.99
CA ASN A 223 -7.50 -3.16 11.29
C ASN A 223 -7.86 -4.54 10.72
N MET A 224 -7.02 -5.15 9.88
CA MET A 224 -7.28 -6.48 9.33
C MET A 224 -6.26 -7.51 9.81
N ALA A 225 -6.77 -8.68 10.22
CA ALA A 225 -5.95 -9.80 10.66
C ALA A 225 -5.10 -10.35 9.49
N GLU A 226 -3.91 -10.88 9.79
CA GLU A 226 -2.99 -11.40 8.76
C GLU A 226 -3.56 -12.55 7.92
N LYS A 227 -4.50 -13.32 8.48
CA LYS A 227 -5.14 -14.43 7.78
C LYS A 227 -6.35 -13.99 6.93
N ASP A 228 -6.70 -12.71 6.94
CA ASP A 228 -7.83 -12.21 6.16
C ASP A 228 -7.48 -12.20 4.66
N THR A 229 -8.20 -13.01 3.88
CA THR A 229 -8.01 -13.11 2.43
C THR A 229 -8.26 -11.78 1.69
N ASN A 230 -9.01 -10.84 2.28
CA ASN A 230 -9.24 -9.52 1.70
C ASN A 230 -8.02 -8.61 1.86
N LYS A 231 -7.18 -8.83 2.87
CA LYS A 231 -5.98 -8.02 3.13
C LYS A 231 -5.02 -8.02 1.93
N GLU A 232 -4.66 -9.21 1.42
CA GLU A 232 -3.79 -9.34 0.24
C GLU A 232 -4.45 -8.80 -1.03
N ARG A 233 -5.77 -8.98 -1.18
CA ARG A 233 -6.52 -8.42 -2.32
C ARG A 233 -6.45 -6.90 -2.34
N ILE A 234 -6.62 -6.26 -1.19
CA ILE A 234 -6.50 -4.79 -1.05
C ILE A 234 -5.09 -4.36 -1.43
N PHE A 235 -4.05 -4.97 -0.85
CA PHE A 235 -2.67 -4.63 -1.17
C PHE A 235 -2.32 -4.82 -2.64
N SER A 236 -2.82 -5.87 -3.28
CA SER A 236 -2.64 -6.10 -4.71
C SER A 236 -3.26 -4.98 -5.55
N ILE A 237 -4.49 -4.56 -5.25
CA ILE A 237 -5.16 -3.49 -5.99
C ILE A 237 -4.43 -2.16 -5.82
N LEU A 238 -4.01 -1.84 -4.59
CA LEU A 238 -3.23 -0.62 -4.31
C LEU A 238 -1.90 -0.62 -5.07
N ARG A 239 -1.18 -1.77 -5.06
CA ARG A 239 0.08 -1.92 -5.80
C ARG A 239 -0.09 -1.71 -7.31
N ASP A 240 -1.21 -2.17 -7.88
CA ASP A 240 -1.52 -1.95 -9.29
C ASP A 240 -1.74 -0.46 -9.60
N ILE A 241 -2.48 0.26 -8.74
CA ILE A 241 -2.70 1.71 -8.88
C ILE A 241 -1.38 2.46 -8.79
N GLU A 242 -0.55 2.13 -7.80
CA GLU A 242 0.78 2.70 -7.58
C GLU A 242 1.67 2.48 -8.81
N THR A 243 1.89 1.22 -9.20
CA THR A 243 2.81 0.83 -10.28
C THR A 243 2.42 1.44 -11.62
N SER A 244 1.14 1.33 -11.98
CA SER A 244 0.64 1.86 -13.25
C SER A 244 0.72 3.39 -13.34
N SER A 245 0.62 4.08 -12.21
CA SER A 245 0.72 5.55 -12.16
C SER A 245 2.17 6.01 -12.19
N GLU A 246 3.05 5.32 -11.49
CA GLU A 246 4.50 5.55 -11.55
C GLU A 246 5.02 5.35 -12.98
N ASP A 247 4.57 4.31 -13.69
CA ASP A 247 4.94 4.06 -15.08
C ASP A 247 4.57 5.24 -15.99
N VAL A 248 3.37 5.81 -15.81
CA VAL A 248 2.91 6.99 -16.55
C VAL A 248 3.73 8.22 -16.19
N LEU A 249 4.02 8.45 -14.91
CA LEU A 249 4.84 9.58 -14.45
C LEU A 249 6.25 9.52 -15.06
N LEU A 250 6.86 8.34 -15.10
CA LEU A 250 8.22 8.12 -15.60
C LEU A 250 8.35 8.05 -17.13
N GLN A 251 7.25 7.78 -17.84
CA GLN A 251 7.25 7.62 -19.30
C GLN A 251 7.88 8.81 -20.02
N GLN A 252 7.52 10.04 -19.63
CA GLN A 252 8.03 11.26 -20.26
C GLN A 252 9.54 11.41 -20.04
N LEU A 253 10.03 11.17 -18.82
CA LEU A 253 11.45 11.24 -18.50
C LEU A 253 12.25 10.26 -19.37
N PHE A 254 11.84 8.99 -19.40
CA PHE A 254 12.59 7.97 -20.14
C PHE A 254 12.53 8.19 -21.66
N ALA A 255 11.44 8.77 -22.18
CA ALA A 255 11.37 9.19 -23.58
C ALA A 255 12.38 10.32 -23.88
N GLN A 256 12.55 11.29 -22.98
CA GLN A 256 13.52 12.39 -23.12
C GLN A 256 14.97 11.93 -22.96
N LEU A 257 15.24 10.98 -22.05
CA LEU A 257 16.58 10.45 -21.83
C LEU A 257 17.07 9.57 -22.99
N LYS A 258 16.18 8.83 -23.66
CA LYS A 258 16.53 7.91 -24.75
C LYS A 258 17.43 8.52 -25.84
N PRO A 259 17.13 9.70 -26.43
CA PRO A 259 18.02 10.34 -27.40
C PRO A 259 19.33 10.84 -26.77
N ILE A 260 19.32 11.32 -25.52
CA ILE A 260 20.52 11.79 -24.83
C ILE A 260 21.52 10.64 -24.63
N TYR A 261 21.05 9.48 -24.15
CA TYR A 261 21.89 8.27 -24.06
C TYR A 261 22.43 7.81 -25.40
N LYS A 262 21.71 8.05 -26.51
CA LYS A 262 22.16 7.66 -27.86
C LYS A 262 23.43 8.41 -28.27
N LYS A 263 23.61 9.65 -27.79
CA LYS A 263 24.80 10.48 -28.03
C LYS A 263 26.09 9.79 -27.58
N PHE A 264 26.08 8.99 -26.51
CA PHE A 264 27.26 8.20 -26.09
C PHE A 264 27.77 7.32 -27.22
N THR A 265 26.88 6.59 -27.88
CA THR A 265 27.26 5.70 -28.98
C THR A 265 27.52 6.42 -30.30
N GLU A 266 26.82 7.52 -30.56
CA GLU A 266 26.97 8.32 -31.80
C GLU A 266 28.31 9.06 -31.82
N ASN A 267 28.72 9.62 -30.67
CA ASN A 267 29.97 10.33 -30.51
C ASN A 267 31.12 9.42 -30.07
N LYS A 268 30.93 8.09 -30.13
CA LYS A 268 31.95 7.09 -29.71
C LYS A 268 32.52 7.35 -28.30
N TRP A 269 31.68 7.80 -27.38
CA TRP A 269 32.00 8.16 -25.99
C TRP A 269 32.89 9.40 -25.83
N GLU A 270 33.11 10.18 -26.89
CA GLU A 270 33.61 11.54 -26.77
C GLU A 270 32.58 12.42 -26.06
N SER A 271 33.05 13.41 -25.30
CA SER A 271 32.21 14.30 -24.48
C SER A 271 31.29 13.56 -23.48
N SER A 272 31.79 12.46 -22.92
CA SER A 272 31.05 11.60 -21.98
C SER A 272 30.53 12.38 -20.75
N ASN A 273 31.30 13.36 -20.28
CA ASN A 273 30.95 14.17 -19.10
C ASN A 273 29.79 15.14 -19.42
N GLU A 274 29.82 15.78 -20.58
CA GLU A 274 28.80 16.73 -21.01
C GLU A 274 27.45 16.02 -21.22
N ILE A 275 27.47 14.83 -21.80
CA ILE A 275 26.26 13.99 -21.97
C ILE A 275 25.72 13.57 -20.59
N MET A 276 26.59 13.20 -19.65
CA MET A 276 26.20 12.85 -18.28
C MET A 276 25.54 14.03 -17.56
N ASN A 277 26.13 15.23 -17.68
CA ASN A 277 25.56 16.45 -17.12
C ASN A 277 24.17 16.76 -17.71
N GLU A 278 23.95 16.52 -19.00
CA GLU A 278 22.64 16.67 -19.65
C GLU A 278 21.60 15.67 -19.08
N ILE A 279 22.01 14.41 -18.85
CA ILE A 279 21.17 13.38 -18.23
C ILE A 279 20.79 13.78 -16.80
N ILE A 280 21.76 14.18 -15.99
CA ILE A 280 21.53 14.62 -14.60
C ILE A 280 20.61 15.83 -14.57
N LYS A 281 20.85 16.84 -15.41
CA LYS A 281 20.00 18.04 -15.49
C LYS A 281 18.56 17.71 -15.87
N THR A 282 18.37 16.86 -16.87
CA THR A 282 17.05 16.43 -17.35
C THR A 282 16.31 15.67 -16.25
N THR A 283 17.01 14.75 -15.58
CA THR A 283 16.44 13.93 -14.50
C THR A 283 16.13 14.77 -13.26
N SER A 284 17.00 15.70 -12.89
CA SER A 284 16.83 16.60 -11.74
C SER A 284 15.56 17.43 -11.86
N LYS A 285 15.30 17.99 -13.05
CA LYS A 285 14.05 18.71 -13.34
C LYS A 285 12.82 17.83 -13.16
N HIS A 286 12.90 16.55 -13.52
CA HIS A 286 11.78 15.63 -13.36
C HIS A 286 11.57 15.23 -11.89
N ILE A 287 12.65 14.92 -11.16
CA ILE A 287 12.58 14.56 -9.74
C ILE A 287 12.00 15.71 -8.90
N SER A 288 12.26 16.97 -9.25
CA SER A 288 11.68 18.11 -8.51
C SER A 288 10.16 18.18 -8.62
N GLU A 289 9.57 17.76 -9.74
CA GLU A 289 8.11 17.66 -9.92
C GLU A 289 7.49 16.57 -9.02
N LEU A 290 8.28 15.56 -8.63
CA LEU A 290 7.84 14.40 -7.85
C LEU A 290 7.96 14.59 -6.33
N ARG A 291 8.51 15.71 -5.85
CA ARG A 291 8.71 15.99 -4.40
C ARG A 291 7.42 16.02 -3.57
N THR A 292 6.28 16.11 -4.23
CA THR A 292 4.95 16.11 -3.62
C THR A 292 4.40 14.69 -3.39
N LEU A 293 5.07 13.64 -3.88
CA LEU A 293 4.83 12.26 -3.45
C LEU A 293 5.22 12.10 -1.98
N LYS A 294 4.45 11.30 -1.24
CA LYS A 294 4.76 10.91 0.13
C LYS A 294 5.76 9.76 0.14
N ASP A 295 6.48 9.63 1.25
CA ASP A 295 7.15 8.37 1.57
C ASP A 295 6.11 7.29 1.91
N PRO A 296 6.34 6.02 1.52
CA PRO A 296 7.56 5.49 0.88
C PRO A 296 7.62 5.63 -0.65
N PHE A 297 6.57 6.16 -1.30
CA PHE A 297 6.46 6.21 -2.77
C PHE A 297 7.53 7.08 -3.44
N TYR A 298 7.92 8.19 -2.80
CA TYR A 298 8.98 9.06 -3.32
C TYR A 298 10.31 8.32 -3.46
N HIS A 299 10.73 7.59 -2.41
CA HIS A 299 11.94 6.77 -2.47
C HIS A 299 11.85 5.65 -3.51
N ALA A 300 10.71 4.97 -3.58
CA ALA A 300 10.49 3.90 -4.55
C ALA A 300 10.59 4.39 -6.01
N ILE A 301 9.99 5.54 -6.34
CA ILE A 301 10.05 6.09 -7.71
C ILE A 301 11.46 6.59 -8.06
N VAL A 302 12.19 7.16 -7.11
CA VAL A 302 13.60 7.57 -7.31
C VAL A 302 14.50 6.35 -7.52
N GLU A 303 14.27 5.24 -6.82
CA GLU A 303 14.96 3.98 -7.05
C GLU A 303 14.68 3.43 -8.46
N LYS A 304 13.42 3.46 -8.94
CA LYS A 304 13.09 3.09 -10.33
C LYS A 304 13.84 3.95 -11.36
N ILE A 305 13.98 5.25 -11.09
CA ILE A 305 14.79 6.17 -11.92
C ILE A 305 16.26 5.73 -11.90
N HIS A 306 16.84 5.49 -10.73
CA HIS A 306 18.24 5.08 -10.59
C HIS A 306 18.53 3.79 -11.36
N ILE A 307 17.69 2.76 -11.18
CA ILE A 307 17.78 1.49 -11.94
C ILE A 307 17.78 1.77 -13.44
N ARG A 308 16.87 2.63 -13.91
CA ARG A 308 16.76 2.92 -15.35
C ARG A 308 17.97 3.68 -15.89
N LEU A 309 18.53 4.62 -15.12
CA LEU A 309 19.72 5.38 -15.51
C LEU A 309 20.93 4.46 -15.70
N VAL A 310 21.18 3.55 -14.75
CA VAL A 310 22.27 2.58 -14.84
C VAL A 310 22.04 1.61 -15.99
N LYS A 311 20.82 1.08 -16.10
CA LYS A 311 20.43 0.16 -17.18
C LYS A 311 20.63 0.76 -18.56
N ASP A 312 20.13 1.97 -18.81
CA ASP A 312 20.25 2.62 -20.11
C ASP A 312 21.72 2.96 -20.43
N TYR A 313 22.56 3.21 -19.43
CA TYR A 313 24.01 3.35 -19.58
C TYR A 313 24.67 2.03 -20.02
N ILE A 314 24.39 0.93 -19.33
CA ILE A 314 24.90 -0.41 -19.67
C ILE A 314 24.46 -0.79 -21.09
N VAL A 315 23.19 -0.55 -21.45
CA VAL A 315 22.68 -0.79 -22.80
C VAL A 315 23.55 -0.10 -23.85
N ARG A 316 24.09 1.10 -23.60
CA ARG A 316 25.00 1.78 -24.53
C ARG A 316 26.35 1.11 -24.65
N LEU A 317 26.90 0.60 -23.55
CA LEU A 317 28.15 -0.18 -23.56
C LEU A 317 28.00 -1.47 -24.40
N LEU A 318 26.82 -2.08 -24.41
CA LEU A 318 26.56 -3.33 -25.15
C LEU A 318 26.31 -3.14 -26.66
N LYS A 319 26.24 -1.90 -27.20
CA LYS A 319 25.85 -1.67 -28.61
C LYS A 319 26.91 -2.01 -29.68
N LYS A 320 28.10 -2.48 -29.29
CA LYS A 320 29.20 -2.81 -30.23
C LYS A 320 29.57 -1.68 -31.21
N LYS A 321 29.37 -0.41 -30.81
CA LYS A 321 29.66 0.76 -31.66
C LYS A 321 31.08 1.30 -31.50
N VAL A 322 31.77 0.88 -30.46
CA VAL A 322 33.15 1.28 -30.16
C VAL A 322 34.00 0.04 -29.99
N SER A 323 35.24 0.12 -30.47
CA SER A 323 36.25 -0.92 -30.38
C SER A 323 37.62 -0.24 -30.27
N LEU A 324 38.30 -0.45 -29.14
CA LEU A 324 39.52 0.25 -28.74
C LEU A 324 40.69 -0.74 -28.71
N LYS A 325 41.73 -0.45 -29.50
CA LYS A 325 42.95 -1.28 -29.56
C LYS A 325 44.01 -0.85 -28.56
N SER A 326 44.11 0.46 -28.29
CA SER A 326 45.16 1.01 -27.44
C SER A 326 44.79 0.91 -25.96
N PRO A 327 45.70 0.44 -25.08
CA PRO A 327 45.52 0.50 -23.63
C PRO A 327 45.21 1.90 -23.11
N ALA A 328 45.81 2.94 -23.72
CA ALA A 328 45.55 4.33 -23.33
C ALA A 328 44.10 4.76 -23.64
N GLN A 329 43.57 4.37 -24.80
CA GLN A 329 42.17 4.64 -25.15
C GLN A 329 41.20 3.91 -24.20
N GLN A 330 41.51 2.66 -23.86
CA GLN A 330 40.73 1.87 -22.91
C GLN A 330 40.75 2.48 -21.52
N GLN A 331 41.92 2.92 -21.03
CA GLN A 331 42.09 3.62 -19.76
C GLN A 331 41.26 4.92 -19.72
N ASN A 332 41.29 5.72 -20.79
CA ASN A 332 40.52 6.98 -20.88
C ASN A 332 39.00 6.74 -20.84
N LEU A 333 38.52 5.72 -21.55
CA LEU A 333 37.11 5.35 -21.51
C LEU A 333 36.71 4.83 -20.13
N ALA A 334 37.52 3.95 -19.53
CA ALA A 334 37.29 3.43 -18.19
C ALA A 334 37.20 4.56 -17.15
N GLN A 335 38.12 5.52 -17.17
CA GLN A 335 38.08 6.69 -16.28
C GLN A 335 36.81 7.53 -16.47
N SER A 336 36.38 7.71 -17.73
CA SER A 336 35.15 8.44 -18.05
C SER A 336 33.90 7.72 -17.55
N ILE A 337 33.85 6.38 -17.66
CA ILE A 337 32.74 5.56 -17.13
C ILE A 337 32.74 5.61 -15.60
N SER A 338 33.89 5.46 -14.94
CA SER A 338 33.98 5.54 -13.47
C SER A 338 33.57 6.91 -12.94
N LYS A 339 33.94 7.99 -13.64
CA LYS A 339 33.49 9.35 -13.27
C LYS A 339 31.97 9.49 -13.42
N ASN A 340 31.41 9.11 -14.57
CA ASN A 340 29.96 9.15 -14.79
C ASN A 340 29.20 8.29 -13.78
N ALA A 341 29.76 7.14 -13.38
CA ALA A 341 29.19 6.27 -12.35
C ALA A 341 29.13 6.98 -10.99
N ALA A 342 30.22 7.63 -10.58
CA ALA A 342 30.26 8.40 -9.34
C ALA A 342 29.28 9.60 -9.38
N ASP A 343 29.18 10.31 -10.51
CA ASP A 343 28.23 11.42 -10.68
C ASP A 343 26.77 10.92 -10.59
N LEU A 344 26.46 9.77 -11.21
CA LEU A 344 25.15 9.11 -11.13
C LEU A 344 24.80 8.67 -9.72
N GLU A 345 25.74 7.98 -9.05
CA GLU A 345 25.57 7.50 -7.68
C GLU A 345 25.32 8.67 -6.73
N ALA A 346 26.15 9.71 -6.78
CA ALA A 346 26.01 10.90 -5.95
C ALA A 346 24.67 11.61 -6.21
N PHE A 347 24.28 11.76 -7.48
CA PHE A 347 23.00 12.36 -7.85
C PHE A 347 21.80 11.54 -7.34
N CYS A 348 21.77 10.23 -7.56
CA CYS A 348 20.63 9.40 -7.15
C CYS A 348 20.55 9.29 -5.61
N THR A 349 21.68 9.10 -4.94
CA THR A 349 21.75 9.01 -3.47
C THR A 349 21.32 10.31 -2.81
N SER A 350 21.80 11.46 -3.30
CA SER A 350 21.37 12.78 -2.76
C SER A 350 19.90 13.09 -3.00
N ASN A 351 19.26 12.45 -3.99
CA ASN A 351 17.82 12.53 -4.22
C ASN A 351 17.01 11.44 -3.50
N GLY A 352 17.66 10.58 -2.70
CA GLY A 352 16.98 9.62 -1.83
C GLY A 352 16.88 8.19 -2.39
N SER A 353 17.58 7.84 -3.47
CA SER A 353 17.67 6.43 -3.89
C SER A 353 18.38 5.59 -2.81
N GLN A 354 17.80 4.44 -2.45
CA GLN A 354 18.40 3.46 -1.56
C GLN A 354 19.03 2.26 -2.29
N ALA A 355 19.01 2.25 -3.63
CA ALA A 355 19.57 1.19 -4.47
C ALA A 355 21.11 1.17 -4.53
N THR A 356 21.77 1.02 -3.38
CA THR A 356 23.24 0.93 -3.27
C THR A 356 23.84 -0.26 -4.02
N TRP A 357 23.03 -1.30 -4.25
CA TRP A 357 23.39 -2.48 -5.02
C TRP A 357 23.74 -2.16 -6.50
N LEU A 358 23.32 -1.00 -7.02
CA LEU A 358 23.67 -0.55 -8.37
C LEU A 358 25.06 0.08 -8.49
N ASN A 359 25.62 0.57 -7.37
CA ASN A 359 26.79 1.45 -7.37
C ASN A 359 28.04 0.75 -7.93
N ALA A 360 28.13 -0.58 -7.80
CA ALA A 360 29.24 -1.37 -8.33
C ALA A 360 29.13 -1.67 -9.84
N ALA A 361 27.95 -1.54 -10.47
CA ALA A 361 27.72 -2.07 -11.82
C ALA A 361 28.63 -1.41 -12.87
N LEU A 362 28.61 -0.08 -12.93
CA LEU A 362 29.41 0.68 -13.90
C LEU A 362 30.91 0.70 -13.58
N PRO A 363 31.35 0.87 -12.31
CA PRO A 363 32.77 0.78 -11.96
C PRO A 363 33.40 -0.57 -12.30
N LYS A 364 32.69 -1.69 -12.08
CA LYS A 364 33.20 -3.02 -12.45
C LYS A 364 33.36 -3.18 -13.96
N LEU A 365 32.40 -2.69 -14.74
CA LEU A 365 32.52 -2.67 -16.21
C LEU A 365 33.68 -1.77 -16.65
N ALA A 366 33.86 -0.59 -16.06
CA ALA A 366 35.00 0.27 -16.32
C ALA A 366 36.33 -0.44 -16.03
N GLU A 367 36.41 -1.16 -14.92
CA GLU A 367 37.60 -1.90 -14.53
C GLU A 367 37.96 -3.01 -15.52
N ILE A 368 36.96 -3.76 -16.02
CA ILE A 368 37.18 -4.76 -17.10
C ILE A 368 37.74 -4.09 -18.37
N ILE A 369 37.24 -2.89 -18.75
CA ILE A 369 37.79 -2.13 -19.88
C ILE A 369 39.23 -1.71 -19.61
N ARG A 370 39.56 -1.34 -18.37
CA ARG A 370 40.89 -0.85 -17.98
C ARG A 370 41.97 -1.95 -17.98
N LEU A 371 41.66 -3.09 -17.38
CA LEU A 371 42.62 -4.18 -17.11
C LEU A 371 43.22 -4.74 -18.40
N GLN A 372 44.55 -4.94 -18.45
CA GLN A 372 45.22 -5.49 -19.63
C GLN A 372 45.60 -6.97 -19.47
N ASP A 373 45.84 -7.41 -18.23
CA ASP A 373 46.13 -8.81 -17.92
C ASP A 373 44.87 -9.68 -17.98
N ILE A 374 44.96 -10.82 -18.68
CA ILE A 374 43.82 -11.73 -18.88
C ILE A 374 43.37 -12.38 -17.56
N GLY A 375 44.30 -12.68 -16.66
CA GLY A 375 43.99 -13.22 -15.33
C GLY A 375 43.17 -12.23 -14.51
N ALA A 376 43.60 -10.97 -14.47
CA ALA A 376 42.87 -9.89 -13.81
C ALA A 376 41.49 -9.65 -14.42
N ILE A 377 41.36 -9.67 -15.76
CA ILE A 377 40.04 -9.55 -16.42
C ILE A 377 39.11 -10.70 -15.99
N LYS A 378 39.61 -11.93 -15.93
CA LYS A 378 38.80 -13.09 -15.48
C LYS A 378 38.34 -12.93 -14.05
N ILE A 379 39.22 -12.46 -13.16
CA ILE A 379 38.87 -12.20 -11.76
C ILE A 379 37.77 -11.14 -11.70
N GLU A 380 37.91 -10.02 -12.40
CA GLU A 380 36.90 -8.95 -12.35
C GLU A 380 35.56 -9.37 -12.98
N VAL A 381 35.59 -10.17 -14.04
CA VAL A 381 34.39 -10.80 -14.62
C VAL A 381 33.71 -11.73 -13.62
N ALA A 382 34.49 -12.54 -12.89
CA ALA A 382 33.95 -13.42 -11.85
C ALA A 382 33.32 -12.60 -10.72
N THR A 383 33.97 -11.51 -10.27
CA THR A 383 33.40 -10.66 -9.22
C THR A 383 32.12 -9.95 -9.68
N LEU A 384 32.07 -9.51 -10.94
CA LEU A 384 30.87 -8.93 -11.56
C LEU A 384 29.73 -9.95 -11.59
N ALA A 385 30.02 -11.20 -11.99
CA ALA A 385 29.02 -12.27 -12.02
C ALA A 385 28.53 -12.67 -10.62
N THR A 386 29.39 -12.61 -9.60
CA THR A 386 28.97 -12.81 -8.21
C THR A 386 28.07 -11.68 -7.71
N THR A 387 28.38 -10.43 -8.07
CA THR A 387 27.56 -9.26 -7.66
C THR A 387 26.24 -9.20 -8.42
N TYR A 388 26.26 -9.56 -9.71
CA TYR A 388 25.10 -9.54 -10.61
C TYR A 388 24.94 -10.89 -11.32
N PRO A 389 24.41 -11.90 -10.63
CA PRO A 389 24.32 -13.28 -11.13
C PRO A 389 23.38 -13.44 -12.33
N ASP A 390 22.57 -12.42 -12.66
CA ASP A 390 21.71 -12.42 -13.83
C ASP A 390 22.44 -12.00 -15.13
N ILE A 391 23.76 -11.76 -15.07
CA ILE A 391 24.60 -11.51 -16.25
C ILE A 391 24.84 -12.80 -17.07
N ARG A 392 24.23 -12.85 -18.25
CA ARG A 392 24.47 -13.89 -19.26
C ARG A 392 25.77 -13.67 -20.04
N LYS A 393 26.36 -14.77 -20.52
CA LYS A 393 27.50 -14.81 -21.45
C LYS A 393 27.36 -13.86 -22.63
N LYS A 394 26.15 -13.74 -23.16
CA LYS A 394 25.85 -12.85 -24.29
C LYS A 394 26.02 -11.36 -23.96
N HIS A 395 25.67 -10.92 -22.74
CA HIS A 395 25.95 -9.55 -22.30
C HIS A 395 27.46 -9.31 -22.27
N LEU A 396 28.24 -10.25 -21.72
CA LEU A 396 29.69 -10.11 -21.62
C LEU A 396 30.36 -10.13 -22.99
N GLU A 397 29.91 -11.00 -23.90
CA GLU A 397 30.40 -11.05 -25.28
C GLU A 397 30.14 -9.71 -26.01
N ASP A 398 28.94 -9.16 -25.87
CA ASP A 398 28.58 -7.89 -26.50
C ASP A 398 29.37 -6.72 -25.92
N PHE A 399 29.63 -6.75 -24.61
CA PHE A 399 30.44 -5.76 -23.89
C PHE A 399 31.92 -5.80 -24.30
N LEU A 400 32.53 -6.99 -24.33
CA LEU A 400 33.96 -7.17 -24.59
C LEU A 400 34.37 -6.78 -26.02
N HIS A 401 33.41 -6.54 -26.93
CA HIS A 401 33.66 -5.93 -28.24
C HIS A 401 34.40 -4.57 -28.14
N ILE A 402 34.23 -3.85 -27.03
CA ILE A 402 34.95 -2.60 -26.75
C ILE A 402 36.47 -2.85 -26.68
N LYS A 403 36.93 -4.02 -26.24
CA LYS A 403 38.36 -4.39 -26.18
C LYS A 403 38.79 -5.10 -27.46
N ALA A 404 39.19 -4.31 -28.45
CA ALA A 404 39.61 -4.80 -29.76
C ALA A 404 40.96 -5.54 -29.77
N ASN A 405 41.68 -5.53 -28.65
CA ASN A 405 42.99 -6.16 -28.48
C ASN A 405 42.92 -7.61 -27.99
N LEU A 406 41.74 -8.12 -27.64
CA LEU A 406 41.57 -9.53 -27.23
C LEU A 406 41.53 -10.44 -28.46
N SER A 407 42.35 -11.48 -28.45
CA SER A 407 42.26 -12.59 -29.41
C SER A 407 40.99 -13.41 -29.18
N ARG A 408 40.58 -14.17 -30.20
CA ARG A 408 39.42 -15.07 -30.11
C ARG A 408 39.57 -16.12 -29.00
N GLY A 409 40.80 -16.60 -28.77
CA GLY A 409 41.12 -17.56 -27.71
C GLY A 409 40.97 -16.96 -26.32
N GLU A 410 41.48 -15.75 -26.10
CA GLU A 410 41.35 -15.01 -24.84
C GLU A 410 39.89 -14.67 -24.54
N LEU A 411 39.14 -14.19 -25.54
CA LEU A 411 37.71 -13.93 -25.40
C LEU A 411 36.94 -15.19 -24.98
N LYS A 412 37.20 -16.34 -25.61
CA LYS A 412 36.59 -17.62 -25.24
C LYS A 412 36.99 -18.03 -23.82
N SER A 413 38.23 -17.78 -23.42
CA SER A 413 38.74 -18.10 -22.08
C SER A 413 38.08 -17.25 -20.99
N ILE A 414 37.84 -15.95 -21.25
CA ILE A 414 37.12 -15.05 -20.34
C ILE A 414 35.65 -15.47 -20.23
N LEU A 415 34.99 -15.73 -21.36
CA LEU A 415 33.58 -16.14 -21.38
C LEU A 415 33.33 -17.53 -20.77
N GLY A 416 34.34 -18.40 -20.77
CA GLY A 416 34.28 -19.73 -20.15
C GLY A 416 34.10 -19.66 -18.63
N TYR A 417 34.66 -18.63 -17.99
CA TYR A 417 34.59 -18.44 -16.54
C TYR A 417 33.17 -18.13 -16.01
N LEU A 418 32.24 -17.72 -16.88
CA LEU A 418 30.82 -17.54 -16.54
C LEU A 418 30.05 -18.87 -16.49
N ALA A 419 30.52 -19.93 -17.15
CA ALA A 419 29.83 -21.22 -17.21
C ALA A 419 29.99 -22.05 -15.92
N ASP A 420 31.06 -21.79 -15.16
CA ASP A 420 31.39 -22.53 -13.93
C ASP A 420 30.78 -21.89 -12.67
N SER A 421 30.13 -20.73 -12.79
CA SER A 421 29.43 -20.08 -11.69
C SER A 421 27.98 -20.58 -11.63
N THR A 422 27.77 -21.76 -11.06
CA THR A 422 26.43 -22.28 -10.74
C THR A 422 25.68 -21.29 -9.83
N ALA A 423 24.44 -20.99 -10.22
CA ALA A 423 23.61 -19.91 -9.70
C ALA A 423 23.48 -19.86 -8.16
N PRO A 424 23.84 -18.73 -7.52
CA PRO A 424 23.25 -18.36 -6.24
C PRO A 424 21.77 -18.00 -6.44
N THR A 425 21.01 -17.99 -5.35
CA THR A 425 19.64 -17.49 -5.24
C THR A 425 19.40 -16.28 -6.16
N PRO A 426 18.33 -16.25 -6.98
CA PRO A 426 18.09 -15.12 -7.87
C PRO A 426 18.04 -13.81 -7.06
N PRO A 427 18.66 -12.72 -7.57
CA PRO A 427 18.64 -11.44 -6.88
C PRO A 427 17.18 -10.97 -6.75
N SER A 428 16.86 -10.29 -5.65
CA SER A 428 15.51 -9.73 -5.42
C SER A 428 15.08 -8.78 -6.54
N THR A 429 16.06 -8.13 -7.20
CA THR A 429 15.84 -7.25 -8.35
C THR A 429 16.83 -7.55 -9.49
N PRO A 430 16.36 -7.93 -10.69
CA PRO A 430 17.23 -8.19 -11.84
C PRO A 430 17.77 -6.91 -12.50
N LEU A 431 19.06 -6.88 -12.85
CA LEU A 431 19.68 -5.81 -13.66
C LEU A 431 19.88 -6.24 -15.11
N PHE A 432 20.75 -7.22 -15.34
CA PHE A 432 21.17 -7.65 -16.68
C PHE A 432 20.11 -8.46 -17.41
N SER A 433 19.33 -9.28 -16.72
CA SER A 433 18.25 -10.06 -17.36
C SER A 433 17.15 -9.16 -17.94
N SER A 434 17.01 -7.95 -17.43
CA SER A 434 16.12 -6.93 -17.98
C SER A 434 16.69 -6.21 -19.21
N ILE A 435 17.98 -6.42 -19.54
CA ILE A 435 18.68 -5.84 -20.69
C ILE A 435 18.64 -6.84 -21.85
N ASN A 436 17.95 -6.44 -22.93
CA ASN A 436 17.92 -7.25 -24.14
C ASN A 436 19.24 -7.14 -24.91
N VAL A 437 19.82 -8.29 -25.23
CA VAL A 437 20.99 -8.45 -26.10
C VAL A 437 20.56 -9.15 -27.38
N SER A 438 21.22 -8.78 -28.49
CA SER A 438 20.85 -9.18 -29.86
C SER A 438 21.57 -10.42 -30.33
#